data_AF-A0A0K2RFB6-F1
#
_entry.id   AF-A0A0K2RFB6-F1
#
_cell.length_a   1.000
_cell.length_b   1.000
_cell.length_c   1.000
_cell.angle_alpha   90.00
_cell.angle_beta   90.00
_cell.angle_gamma   90.00
#
_symmetry.space_group_name_H-M   'P 1'
#
loop_
_entity.id
_entity.type
_entity.pdbx_description
1 polymer ?
#
loop_
_entity_poly.entity_id
_entity_poly.type
_entity_poly.pdbx_seq_one_letter_code
_entity_poly.pdbx_strand_id
1 'polypeptide(L)' 'MALGETGLVAAIVFHAFNGLRVIAIDFWKKGAKYQRQMLWTVLVLWLVTFGAFAIRHLSLALGGH' A
#
# COMPACT_ATOMS: atom_id res chain seq x y z
N MET A 1 -10.56 -14.41 11.23
CA MET A 1 -9.27 -13.73 11.49
C MET A 1 -8.60 -13.26 10.20
N ALA A 2 -8.36 -14.13 9.22
CA ALA A 2 -7.65 -13.79 7.97
C ALA A 2 -8.18 -12.56 7.21
N LEU A 3 -9.50 -12.37 7.10
CA LEU A 3 -10.07 -11.20 6.42
C LEU A 3 -9.78 -9.88 7.17
N GLY A 4 -9.85 -9.90 8.50
CA GLY A 4 -9.56 -8.73 9.33
C GLY A 4 -8.07 -8.37 9.29
N GLU A 5 -7.19 -9.37 9.36
CA GLU A 5 -5.74 -9.20 9.19
C GLU A 5 -5.40 -8.67 7.79
N THR A 6 -6.06 -9.20 6.75
CA THR A 6 -5.88 -8.72 5.37
C THR A 6 -6.28 -7.25 5.23
N GLY A 7 -7.43 -6.86 5.79
CA GLY A 7 -7.88 -5.47 5.79
C GLY A 7 -6.95 -4.55 6.59
N LEU A 8 -6.45 -5.00 7.74
CA LEU A 8 -5.48 -4.25 8.54
C LEU A 8 -4.18 -4.04 7.76
N VAL A 9 -3.64 -5.08 7.13
CA VAL A 9 -2.41 -4.99 6.32
C VAL A 9 -2.61 -4.06 5.12
N ALA A 10 -3.76 -4.12 4.44
CA ALA A 10 -4.11 -3.18 3.39
C ALA A 10 -4.02 -1.72 3.87
N ALA A 11 -4.62 -1.42 5.03
CA ALA A 11 -4.66 -0.08 5.59
C ALA A 11 -3.26 0.43 6.01
N ILE A 12 -2.47 -0.37 6.72
CA ILE A 12 -1.15 0.07 7.22
C ILE A 12 -0.14 0.24 6.09
N VAL A 13 -0.15 -0.62 5.07
CA VAL A 13 0.78 -0.52 3.93
C VAL A 13 0.45 0.72 3.10
N PHE A 14 -0.84 1.00 2.88
CA PHE A 14 -1.26 2.22 2.20
C PHE A 14 -0.86 3.46 3.01
N HIS A 15 -1.12 3.46 4.32
CA HIS A 15 -0.78 4.56 5.22
C HIS A 15 0.73 4.85 5.21
N ALA A 16 1.58 3.83 5.29
CA ALA A 16 3.02 3.98 5.27
C ALA A 16 3.51 4.63 3.95
N PHE A 17 3.09 4.10 2.80
CA PHE A 17 3.50 4.69 1.51
C PHE A 17 2.92 6.09 1.28
N ASN A 18 1.67 6.33 1.67
CA ASN A 18 1.08 7.65 1.54
C ASN A 18 1.74 8.67 2.48
N GLY A 19 2.16 8.25 3.69
CA GLY A 19 2.97 9.06 4.60
C GLY A 19 4.30 9.50 3.96
N LEU A 20 5.02 8.56 3.34
CA LEU A 20 6.25 8.88 2.59
C LEU A 20 6.00 9.85 1.43
N ARG A 21 4.87 9.71 0.72
CA ARG A 21 4.47 10.67 -0.32
C ARG A 21 4.26 12.07 0.27
N VAL A 22 3.56 12.20 1.40
CA VAL A 22 3.32 13.51 2.03
C VAL A 22 4.64 14.14 2.45
N ILE A 23 5.51 13.39 3.14
CA ILE A 23 6.87 13.85 3.50
C ILE A 23 7.63 14.31 2.25
N ALA A 24 7.61 13.54 1.17
CA ALA A 24 8.26 13.92 -0.08
C ALA A 24 7.66 15.20 -0.70
N ILE A 25 6.34 15.40 -0.60
CA ILE A 25 5.68 16.62 -1.07
C ILE A 25 6.14 17.84 -0.26
N ASP A 26 6.24 17.70 1.06
CA ASP A 26 6.57 18.80 1.97
C ASP A 26 8.03 19.25 1.83
N PHE A 27 8.95 18.30 1.63
CA PHE A 27 10.39 18.59 1.62
C PHE A 27 11.01 18.71 0.21
N TRP A 28 10.29 18.35 -0.86
CA TRP A 28 10.79 18.47 -2.23
C TRP A 28 10.25 19.73 -2.93
N LYS A 29 11.16 20.58 -3.43
CA LYS A 29 10.83 21.79 -4.22
C LYS A 29 9.83 21.57 -5.38
N LYS A 30 9.75 20.35 -5.94
CA LYS A 30 8.80 20.00 -7.02
C LYS A 30 7.65 19.09 -6.54
N GLY A 31 7.48 18.90 -5.24
CA GLY A 31 6.50 18.01 -4.63
C GLY A 31 5.08 18.27 -5.13
N ALA A 32 4.61 19.51 -5.02
CA ALA A 32 3.29 19.91 -5.49
C ALA A 32 3.08 19.73 -7.01
N LYS A 33 4.14 19.81 -7.82
CA LYS A 33 4.07 19.58 -9.28
C LYS A 33 3.82 18.12 -9.64
N TYR A 34 4.39 17.19 -8.87
CA TYR A 34 4.33 15.75 -9.15
C TYR A 34 3.38 14.97 -8.23
N GLN A 35 2.58 15.65 -7.41
CA GLN A 35 1.71 15.03 -6.41
C GLN A 35 0.76 13.94 -6.96
N ARG A 36 0.31 14.07 -8.21
CA ARG A 36 -0.56 13.09 -8.89
C ARG A 36 0.22 11.85 -9.30
N GLN A 37 1.41 12.03 -9.87
CA GLN A 37 2.33 10.96 -10.23
C GLN A 37 2.79 10.20 -8.98
N MET A 38 3.06 10.92 -7.89
CA MET A 38 3.37 10.32 -6.59
C MET A 38 2.21 9.48 -6.05
N LEU A 39 0.96 9.95 -6.18
CA LEU A 39 -0.20 9.16 -5.78
C LEU A 39 -0.30 7.87 -6.58
N TRP A 40 -0.16 7.92 -7.91
CA TRP A 40 -0.15 6.72 -8.75
C TRP A 40 0.99 5.78 -8.39
N THR A 41 2.16 6.32 -8.08
CA THR A 41 3.31 5.53 -7.62
C THR A 41 2.99 4.80 -6.31
N VAL A 42 2.40 5.50 -5.33
CA VAL A 42 1.94 4.90 -4.07
C VAL A 42 0.92 3.80 -4.32
N LEU A 43 -0.07 4.02 -5.19
CA LEU A 43 -1.10 3.02 -5.50
C LEU A 43 -0.51 1.77 -6.18
N VAL A 44 0.43 1.93 -7.11
CA VAL A 44 1.12 0.81 -7.75
C VAL A 44 1.94 0.02 -6.74
N LEU A 45 2.75 0.71 -5.93
CA LEU A 45 3.57 0.07 -4.89
C LEU A 45 2.69 -0.68 -3.88
N TRP A 46 1.62 -0.03 -3.42
CA TRP A 46 0.64 -0.65 -2.53
C TRP A 46 0.01 -1.88 -3.17
N LEU A 47 -0.47 -1.80 -4.41
CA LEU A 47 -1.11 -2.92 -5.08
C LEU A 47 -0.15 -4.10 -5.26
N VAL A 48 1.12 -3.85 -5.58
CA VAL A 48 2.13 -4.90 -5.73
C VAL A 48 2.42 -5.58 -4.39
N THR A 49 2.69 -4.83 -3.33
CA THR A 49 3.07 -5.42 -2.04
C THR A 49 1.88 -6.03 -1.31
N PHE A 50 0.76 -5.31 -1.23
CA PHE A 50 -0.47 -5.82 -0.64
C PHE A 50 -1.04 -6.97 -1.46
N GLY A 51 -1.04 -6.89 -2.80
CA GLY A 51 -1.53 -7.96 -3.67
C GLY A 51 -0.76 -9.26 -3.48
N ALA A 52 0.57 -9.20 -3.45
CA ALA A 52 1.39 -10.38 -3.17
C ALA A 52 1.10 -10.99 -1.79
N PHE A 53 0.98 -10.14 -0.75
CA PHE A 53 0.59 -10.57 0.59
C PHE A 53 -0.80 -11.20 0.61
N ALA A 54 -1.80 -10.55 0.03
CA ALA A 54 -3.20 -10.96 0.06
C ALA A 54 -3.38 -12.29 -0.66
N ILE A 55 -2.76 -12.48 -1.83
CA ILE A 55 -2.78 -13.77 -2.55
C ILE A 55 -2.22 -14.87 -1.64
N ARG A 56 -1.02 -14.69 -1.09
CA ARG A 56 -0.39 -15.72 -0.26
C ARG A 56 -1.20 -16.01 1.01
N HIS A 57 -1.58 -14.97 1.75
CA HIS A 57 -2.25 -15.10 3.04
C HIS A 57 -3.65 -15.68 2.89
N LEU A 58 -4.44 -15.22 1.91
CA LEU A 58 -5.77 -15.77 1.66
C LEU A 58 -5.73 -17.18 1.07
N SER A 59 -4.78 -17.50 0.18
CA SER A 59 -4.63 -18.87 -0.32
C SER A 59 -4.33 -19.86 0.81
N LEU A 60 -3.49 -19.49 1.78
CA LEU A 60 -3.22 -20.33 2.96
C LEU A 60 -4.44 -20.41 3.89
N ALA A 61 -5.13 -19.30 4.11
CA ALA A 61 -6.27 -19.25 5.01
C ALA A 61 -7.53 -19.93 4.45
N LEU A 62 -7.71 -19.98 3.13
CA LEU A 62 -8.91 -20.50 2.47
C LEU A 62 -8.70 -21.86 1.80
N GLY A 63 -7.47 -22.21 1.41
CA GLY A 63 -7.14 -23.43 0.66
C GLY A 63 -6.29 -24.44 1.45
N GLY A 64 -6.08 -24.21 2.75
CA GLY A 64 -5.36 -25.14 3.63
C GLY A 64 -6.14 -26.44 3.86
N HIS A 65 -5.91 -27.42 2.98
CA HIS A 65 -6.00 -28.85 3.28
C HIS A 65 -4.58 -29.39 3.52
#